data_AF-A0AAW1YK89-F1
#
_entry.id   AF-A0AAW1YK89-F1
#
_cell.length_a   1.000
_cell.length_b   1.000
_cell.length_c   1.000
_cell.angle_alpha   90.00
_cell.angle_beta   90.00
_cell.angle_gamma   90.00
#
_symmetry.space_group_name_H-M   'P 1'
#
loop_
_entity.id
_entity.type
_entity.pdbx_description
1 polymer ?
#
loop_
_entity_poly.entity_id
_entity_poly.type
_entity_poly.pdbx_seq_one_letter_code
_entity_poly.pdbx_strand_id
1 'polypeptide(L)'
;MTTNCIVFFLVFLLLNSTFRATSARPFNIMKHRNSGCGAIGGFFDGLCLGLIKESGPSPGQGHKFTDQHTLGGRKVSGPSPGTGNRVTNVETLGGRKVSGPSPGTGNKFTNVETLGGIKDSGPSPGTGNKFTNVAVLGGIKAGPSPGAGNSFTNVAVLGGIKAGPSPGTGNSFTNVAVLGGIKAGPSPGTGNKFTNVETLGGIKDSGPSPGTGNKFTNVEILGGIKAGPSPGTGNSFTNVAILGGIKDGPSPGTGNKFADNMHQ
;
A
#
# COMPACT_ATOMS: atom_id res chain seq x y z
N MET A 1 -8.10 -19.46 -19.89
CA MET A 1 -7.78 -18.08 -19.43
C MET A 1 -6.29 -18.01 -19.15
N THR A 2 -5.45 -17.69 -20.13
CA THR A 2 -3.98 -17.73 -19.94
C THR A 2 -3.25 -16.63 -20.71
N THR A 3 -3.74 -16.20 -21.87
CA THR A 3 -3.01 -15.25 -22.72
C THR A 3 -3.04 -13.81 -22.16
N ASN A 4 -4.17 -13.34 -21.64
CA ASN A 4 -4.32 -11.94 -21.23
C ASN A 4 -3.52 -11.59 -19.96
N CYS A 5 -3.46 -12.51 -18.99
CA CYS A 5 -2.63 -12.33 -17.78
C CYS A 5 -1.13 -12.35 -18.09
N ILE A 6 -0.70 -13.22 -19.01
CA ILE A 6 0.71 -13.32 -19.43
C ILE A 6 1.13 -12.05 -20.19
N VAL A 7 0.28 -11.58 -21.11
CA VAL A 7 0.53 -10.34 -21.87
C VAL A 7 0.64 -9.14 -20.92
N PHE A 8 -0.22 -9.06 -19.90
CA PHE A 8 -0.17 -7.96 -18.93
C PHE A 8 1.09 -8.01 -18.04
N PHE A 9 1.51 -9.21 -17.60
CA PHE A 9 2.77 -9.40 -16.87
C PHE A 9 4.00 -9.04 -17.71
N LEU A 10 3.98 -9.36 -19.01
CA LEU A 10 5.04 -8.99 -19.95
C LEU A 10 5.10 -7.48 -20.19
N VAL A 11 3.95 -6.81 -20.32
CA VAL A 11 3.88 -5.33 -20.40
C VAL A 11 4.43 -4.70 -19.13
N PHE A 12 4.13 -5.24 -17.95
CA PHE A 12 4.70 -4.78 -16.69
C PHE A 12 6.23 -4.96 -16.66
N LEU A 13 6.76 -6.10 -17.11
CA LEU A 13 8.21 -6.34 -17.22
C LEU A 13 8.89 -5.36 -18.19
N LEU A 14 8.24 -5.04 -19.32
CA LEU A 14 8.69 -4.04 -20.30
C LEU A 14 8.72 -2.62 -19.71
N LEU A 15 7.69 -2.20 -18.98
CA LEU A 15 7.63 -0.88 -18.33
C LEU A 15 8.64 -0.74 -17.18
N ASN A 16 8.97 -1.83 -16.48
CA ASN A 16 10.03 -1.83 -15.48
C ASN A 16 11.45 -1.87 -16.10
N SER A 17 11.58 -2.42 -17.31
CA SER A 17 12.83 -2.45 -18.09
C SER A 17 13.22 -1.08 -18.63
N THR A 18 12.26 -0.31 -19.16
CA THR A 18 12.51 1.06 -19.66
C THR A 18 12.94 2.02 -18.55
N PHE A 19 12.62 1.73 -17.29
CA PHE A 19 13.11 2.49 -16.13
C PHE A 19 14.60 2.25 -15.81
N ARG A 20 15.24 1.22 -16.39
CA ARG A 20 16.67 0.90 -16.19
C ARG A 20 17.60 1.34 -17.34
N ALA A 21 17.09 2.02 -18.36
CA ALA A 21 17.87 2.39 -19.53
C ALA A 21 17.91 3.91 -19.82
N THR A 22 17.96 4.76 -18.79
CA THR A 22 18.40 6.15 -18.96
C THR A 22 19.54 6.47 -18.00
N SER A 23 20.71 5.93 -18.33
CA SER A 23 21.98 6.41 -17.79
C SER A 23 22.88 6.81 -18.93
N ALA A 24 22.77 8.06 -19.35
CA ALA A 24 23.90 8.86 -19.84
C ALA A 24 23.42 10.28 -20.15
N ARG A 25 23.57 11.22 -19.20
CA ARG A 25 24.31 12.50 -19.34
C ARG A 25 24.58 13.04 -17.92
N PRO A 26 25.83 13.37 -17.56
CA PRO A 26 26.15 13.84 -16.21
C PRO A 26 25.65 15.29 -16.08
N PHE A 27 24.60 15.51 -15.29
CA PHE A 27 24.24 16.87 -14.89
C PHE A 27 25.25 17.32 -13.85
N ASN A 28 26.09 18.25 -14.28
CA ASN A 28 27.22 18.76 -13.53
C ASN A 28 26.75 19.40 -12.21
N ILE A 29 27.51 19.13 -11.15
CA ILE A 29 27.31 19.67 -9.80
C ILE A 29 27.38 21.20 -9.86
N MET A 30 26.26 21.88 -9.65
CA MET A 30 26.24 23.30 -9.27
C MET A 30 25.87 23.43 -7.80
N LYS A 31 26.77 24.04 -7.06
CA LYS A 31 26.73 24.20 -5.61
C LYS A 31 25.46 24.93 -5.14
N HIS A 32 24.99 24.46 -4.00
CA HIS A 32 23.91 24.96 -3.16
C HIS A 32 23.91 26.50 -3.04
N ARG A 33 22.80 27.14 -3.39
CA ARG A 33 22.46 28.48 -2.89
C ARG A 33 21.01 28.50 -2.44
N ASN A 34 20.85 28.98 -1.21
CA ASN A 34 19.59 29.22 -0.53
C ASN A 34 18.86 30.37 -1.26
N SER A 35 17.67 30.13 -1.81
CA SER A 35 16.79 31.18 -2.34
C SER A 35 15.38 30.59 -2.39
N GLY A 36 14.44 31.00 -1.54
CA GLY A 36 13.88 32.35 -1.57
C GLY A 36 12.78 32.34 -2.65
N CYS A 37 11.56 32.02 -2.24
CA CYS A 37 10.39 31.99 -3.11
C CYS A 37 10.18 33.38 -3.74
N GLY A 38 10.45 33.48 -5.04
CA GLY A 38 10.19 34.65 -5.86
C GLY A 38 9.37 34.23 -7.07
N ALA A 39 8.24 34.89 -7.25
CA ALA A 39 7.25 34.62 -8.29
C ALA A 39 7.85 34.57 -9.69
N ILE A 40 7.49 33.52 -10.45
CA ILE A 40 7.55 33.52 -11.91
C ILE A 40 6.19 33.02 -12.39
N GLY A 41 5.36 33.94 -12.86
CA GLY A 41 4.06 33.63 -13.43
C GLY A 41 4.18 32.96 -14.81
N GLY A 42 3.16 32.19 -15.16
CA GLY A 42 2.72 32.08 -16.56
C GLY A 42 2.99 30.79 -17.33
N PHE A 43 3.58 29.74 -16.77
CA PHE A 43 3.81 28.47 -17.51
C PHE A 43 3.58 27.17 -16.73
N PHE A 44 3.31 27.26 -15.41
CA PHE A 44 3.24 26.10 -14.50
C PHE A 44 1.90 26.00 -13.74
N ASP A 45 0.83 26.66 -14.20
CA ASP A 45 -0.47 26.62 -13.50
C ASP A 45 -1.19 25.25 -13.58
N GLY A 46 -0.71 24.33 -14.42
CA GLY A 46 -1.23 22.95 -14.55
C GLY A 46 -0.21 21.82 -14.34
N LEU A 47 1.08 22.13 -14.23
CA LEU A 47 2.16 21.18 -13.93
C LEU A 47 2.72 21.46 -12.53
N CYS A 48 2.03 21.01 -11.49
CA CYS A 48 2.59 20.99 -10.14
C CYS A 48 3.67 19.89 -10.01
N LEU A 49 4.82 20.11 -10.65
CA LEU A 49 6.08 19.37 -10.51
C LEU A 49 6.84 19.73 -9.21
N GLY A 50 6.19 20.40 -8.26
CA GLY A 50 6.76 20.73 -6.97
C GLY A 50 6.67 19.55 -5.99
N LEU A 51 7.81 19.14 -5.43
CA LEU A 51 7.81 18.31 -4.22
C LEU A 51 7.14 19.10 -3.09
N ILE A 52 5.88 18.78 -2.77
CA ILE A 52 5.21 19.38 -1.61
C ILE A 52 5.87 18.81 -0.36
N LYS A 53 6.57 19.67 0.38
CA LYS A 53 7.22 19.34 1.65
C LYS A 53 6.51 20.05 2.79
N GLU A 54 5.88 19.28 3.66
CA GLU A 54 5.40 19.75 4.95
C GLU A 54 6.42 19.34 6.02
N SER A 55 7.03 20.32 6.67
CA SER A 55 7.94 20.11 7.80
C SER A 55 7.39 20.74 9.06
N GLY A 56 7.25 19.94 10.11
CA GLY A 56 6.81 20.38 11.45
C GLY A 56 5.72 19.48 12.03
N PRO A 57 5.46 19.54 13.35
CA PRO A 57 4.25 18.96 13.91
C PRO A 57 3.04 19.65 13.26
N SER A 58 2.14 18.90 12.64
CA SER A 58 0.92 19.46 12.04
C SER A 58 -0.33 18.91 12.74
N PRO A 59 -0.70 19.44 13.93
CA PRO A 59 -1.99 19.16 14.54
C PRO A 59 -3.11 19.77 13.68
N GLY A 60 -4.00 18.95 13.11
CA GLY A 60 -5.19 19.46 12.41
C GLY A 60 -5.69 18.63 11.24
N GLN A 61 -6.50 19.27 10.38
CA GLN A 61 -7.04 18.70 9.15
C GLN A 61 -6.03 18.86 8.02
N GLY A 62 -5.69 17.77 7.34
CA GLY A 62 -4.79 17.78 6.18
C GLY A 62 -5.38 18.52 4.96
N HIS A 63 -4.51 18.81 4.01
CA HIS A 63 -4.82 19.51 2.76
C HIS A 63 -5.76 18.69 1.86
N LYS A 64 -6.61 19.40 1.11
CA LYS A 64 -7.48 18.83 0.07
C LYS A 64 -6.99 19.24 -1.31
N PHE A 65 -6.85 18.26 -2.20
CA PHE A 65 -6.52 18.45 -3.61
C PHE A 65 -7.63 17.82 -4.47
N THR A 66 -8.12 18.59 -5.45
CA THR A 66 -9.23 18.20 -6.32
C THR A 66 -8.88 18.58 -7.75
N ASP A 67 -9.25 17.72 -8.72
CA ASP A 67 -9.16 17.96 -10.17
C ASP A 67 -7.74 18.38 -10.61
N GLN A 68 -6.75 17.55 -10.30
CA GLN A 68 -5.34 17.79 -10.68
C GLN A 68 -4.91 16.79 -11.77
N HIS A 69 -4.33 17.27 -12.86
CA HIS A 69 -3.77 16.39 -13.89
C HIS A 69 -2.52 15.67 -13.39
N THR A 70 -1.59 16.39 -12.76
CA THR A 70 -0.38 15.77 -12.21
C THR A 70 0.05 16.45 -10.92
N LEU A 71 0.23 15.63 -9.88
CA LEU A 71 0.79 16.03 -8.60
C LEU A 71 2.15 15.35 -8.41
N GLY A 72 3.19 16.16 -8.15
CA GLY A 72 4.52 15.66 -7.79
C GLY A 72 4.53 14.79 -6.53
N GLY A 73 5.68 14.16 -6.28
CA GLY A 73 5.88 13.35 -5.07
C GLY A 73 5.72 14.19 -3.79
N ARG A 74 5.18 13.60 -2.74
CA ARG A 74 4.88 14.32 -1.49
C ARG A 74 5.66 13.79 -0.31
N LYS A 75 6.28 14.68 0.46
CA LYS A 75 7.06 14.32 1.65
C LYS A 75 6.53 15.05 2.88
N VAL A 76 6.06 14.28 3.85
CA VAL A 76 5.67 14.80 5.18
C VAL A 76 6.73 14.40 6.20
N SER A 77 7.25 15.38 6.94
CA SER A 77 8.26 15.17 7.97
C SER A 77 7.86 15.76 9.31
N GLY A 78 7.87 14.94 10.36
CA GLY A 78 7.49 15.32 11.73
C GLY A 78 6.26 14.55 12.23
N PRO A 79 5.90 14.68 13.52
CA PRO A 79 4.66 14.14 14.05
C PRO A 79 3.45 14.75 13.31
N SER A 80 2.48 13.94 12.88
CA SER A 80 1.26 14.47 12.24
C SER A 80 0.01 13.99 12.98
N PRO A 81 -0.34 14.61 14.13
CA PRO A 81 -1.59 14.33 14.82
C PRO A 81 -2.80 14.85 14.03
N GLY A 82 -3.80 14.01 13.73
CA GLY A 82 -5.08 14.48 13.15
C GLY A 82 -5.52 13.73 11.88
N THR A 83 -6.24 14.42 10.99
CA THR A 83 -6.79 13.83 9.76
C THR A 83 -5.82 14.05 8.62
N GLY A 84 -5.43 12.98 7.92
CA GLY A 84 -4.57 13.04 6.75
C GLY A 84 -5.20 13.80 5.57
N ASN A 85 -4.42 13.95 4.52
CA ASN A 85 -4.81 14.67 3.33
C ASN A 85 -5.89 13.95 2.52
N ARG A 86 -6.68 14.72 1.77
CA ARG A 86 -7.65 14.19 0.82
C ARG A 86 -7.23 14.55 -0.60
N VAL A 87 -7.12 13.56 -1.47
CA VAL A 87 -6.84 13.71 -2.90
C VAL A 87 -8.01 13.11 -3.68
N THR A 88 -8.61 13.89 -4.57
CA THR A 88 -9.76 13.48 -5.38
C THR A 88 -9.53 13.85 -6.84
N ASN A 89 -9.91 12.98 -7.78
CA ASN A 89 -9.82 13.21 -9.23
C ASN A 89 -8.40 13.64 -9.66
N VAL A 90 -7.47 12.68 -9.58
CA VAL A 90 -6.10 12.92 -10.00
C VAL A 90 -5.65 11.87 -10.99
N GLU A 91 -5.15 12.29 -12.13
CA GLU A 91 -4.65 11.36 -13.15
C GLU A 91 -3.34 10.74 -12.68
N THR A 92 -2.33 11.55 -12.38
CA THR A 92 -1.04 11.06 -11.89
C THR A 92 -0.64 11.72 -10.58
N LEU A 93 -0.42 10.92 -9.54
CA LEU A 93 0.17 11.35 -8.28
C LEU A 93 1.47 10.61 -8.03
N GLY A 94 2.55 11.37 -7.84
CA GLY A 94 3.87 10.85 -7.52
C GLY A 94 3.91 10.07 -6.20
N GLY A 95 5.03 9.38 -5.98
CA GLY A 95 5.23 8.62 -4.75
C GLY A 95 5.15 9.48 -3.49
N ARG A 96 4.71 8.87 -2.39
CA ARG A 96 4.55 9.54 -1.11
C ARG A 96 5.50 9.00 -0.06
N LYS A 97 6.07 9.89 0.75
CA LYS A 97 6.92 9.53 1.88
C LYS A 97 6.48 10.25 3.16
N VAL A 98 6.11 9.49 4.18
CA VAL A 98 5.86 10.02 5.53
C VAL A 98 6.98 9.57 6.47
N SER A 99 7.61 10.53 7.12
CA SER A 99 8.63 10.28 8.14
C SER A 99 8.22 10.93 9.46
N GLY A 100 8.04 10.12 10.50
CA GLY A 100 7.62 10.56 11.83
C GLY A 100 6.35 9.84 12.30
N PRO A 101 6.01 9.91 13.61
CA PRO A 101 4.77 9.35 14.12
C PRO A 101 3.55 10.02 13.48
N SER A 102 2.52 9.26 13.12
CA SER A 102 1.27 9.81 12.59
C SER A 102 0.08 9.27 13.39
N PRO A 103 -0.20 9.82 14.59
CA PRO A 103 -1.39 9.49 15.36
C PRO A 103 -2.62 10.11 14.70
N GLY A 104 -3.61 9.32 14.29
CA GLY A 104 -4.86 9.84 13.70
C GLY A 104 -5.29 9.10 12.43
N THR A 105 -6.07 9.77 11.58
CA THR A 105 -6.60 9.13 10.36
C THR A 105 -5.63 9.34 9.21
N GLY A 106 -5.33 8.29 8.45
CA GLY A 106 -4.50 8.33 7.27
C GLY A 106 -5.11 9.14 6.13
N ASN A 107 -4.49 9.06 4.96
CA ASN A 107 -4.81 9.91 3.82
C ASN A 107 -5.88 9.24 2.97
N LYS A 108 -6.76 10.02 2.37
CA LYS A 108 -7.84 9.53 1.51
C LYS A 108 -7.55 9.86 0.06
N PHE A 109 -7.46 8.83 -0.78
CA PHE A 109 -7.31 8.93 -2.22
C PHE A 109 -8.60 8.43 -2.88
N THR A 110 -9.15 9.20 -3.80
CA THR A 110 -10.42 8.87 -4.47
C THR A 110 -10.32 9.23 -5.94
N ASN A 111 -10.65 8.29 -6.84
CA ASN A 111 -10.58 8.48 -8.28
C ASN A 111 -9.17 8.92 -8.71
N VAL A 112 -8.21 8.02 -8.51
CA VAL A 112 -6.81 8.24 -8.88
C VAL A 112 -6.41 7.24 -9.95
N GLU A 113 -5.98 7.69 -11.12
CA GLU A 113 -5.57 6.75 -12.17
C GLU A 113 -4.24 6.09 -11.80
N THR A 114 -3.19 6.87 -11.58
CA THR A 114 -1.88 6.36 -11.19
C THR A 114 -1.38 7.01 -9.90
N LEU A 115 -1.07 6.19 -8.91
CA LEU A 115 -0.42 6.59 -7.66
C LEU A 115 0.91 5.86 -7.50
N GLY A 116 2.00 6.63 -7.38
CA GLY A 116 3.30 6.10 -7.03
C GLY A 116 3.32 5.39 -5.67
N GLY A 117 4.43 4.69 -5.39
CA GLY A 117 4.57 3.94 -4.14
C GLY A 117 4.52 4.82 -2.88
N ILE A 118 4.08 4.22 -1.78
CA ILE A 118 3.94 4.89 -0.48
C ILE A 118 4.99 4.35 0.47
N LYS A 119 5.69 5.25 1.16
CA LYS A 119 6.71 4.92 2.16
C LYS A 119 6.44 5.66 3.46
N ASP A 120 5.84 4.97 4.40
CA ASP A 120 5.59 5.45 5.75
C ASP A 120 6.60 4.78 6.68
N SER A 121 7.53 5.54 7.26
CA SER A 121 8.62 4.97 8.07
C SER A 121 8.47 5.17 9.58
N GLY A 122 7.48 5.94 10.04
CA GLY A 122 7.21 6.16 11.46
C GLY A 122 6.03 5.34 11.99
N PRO A 123 5.84 5.30 13.32
CA PRO A 123 4.69 4.64 13.94
C PRO A 123 3.37 5.31 13.56
N SER A 124 2.33 4.53 13.25
CA SER A 124 0.97 5.06 13.03
C SER A 124 -0.05 4.35 13.94
N PRO A 125 -0.32 4.89 15.14
CA PRO A 125 -1.27 4.29 16.08
C PRO A 125 -2.74 4.43 15.68
N GLY A 126 -3.05 5.20 14.64
CA GLY A 126 -4.42 5.48 14.23
C GLY A 126 -4.91 4.62 13.07
N THR A 127 -5.78 5.18 12.22
CA THR A 127 -6.31 4.49 11.04
C THR A 127 -5.38 4.71 9.85
N GLY A 128 -5.09 3.67 9.08
CA GLY A 128 -4.27 3.74 7.88
C GLY A 128 -4.88 4.57 6.75
N ASN A 129 -4.20 4.61 5.61
CA ASN A 129 -4.66 5.32 4.42
C ASN A 129 -5.86 4.60 3.78
N LYS A 130 -6.74 5.36 3.11
CA LYS A 130 -7.92 4.87 2.39
C LYS A 130 -7.78 5.17 0.90
N PHE A 131 -7.94 4.14 0.07
CA PHE A 131 -7.88 4.22 -1.38
C PHE A 131 -9.21 3.75 -1.97
N THR A 132 -9.77 4.54 -2.87
CA THR A 132 -11.06 4.24 -3.51
C THR A 132 -10.99 4.59 -4.99
N ASN A 133 -11.35 3.65 -5.86
CA ASN A 133 -11.28 3.81 -7.32
C ASN A 133 -9.86 4.24 -7.73
N VAL A 134 -8.90 3.33 -7.56
CA VAL A 134 -7.51 3.55 -7.97
C VAL A 134 -7.14 2.57 -9.06
N ALA A 135 -6.73 3.04 -10.24
CA ALA A 135 -6.38 2.10 -11.31
C ALA A 135 -5.03 1.44 -11.01
N VAL A 136 -3.99 2.22 -10.71
CA VAL A 136 -2.65 1.70 -10.41
C VAL A 136 -2.10 2.33 -9.13
N LEU A 137 -1.70 1.49 -8.18
CA LEU A 137 -0.99 1.87 -6.96
C LEU A 137 0.34 1.14 -6.88
N GLY A 138 1.43 1.90 -6.79
CA GLY A 138 2.75 1.36 -6.50
C GLY A 138 2.84 0.64 -5.14
N GLY A 139 3.97 0.00 -4.89
CA GLY A 139 4.17 -0.74 -3.64
C GLY A 139 4.10 0.14 -2.39
N ILE A 140 3.70 -0.47 -1.27
CA ILE A 140 3.57 0.20 0.02
C ILE A 140 4.63 -0.33 0.97
N LYS A 141 5.36 0.57 1.61
CA LYS A 141 6.28 0.27 2.70
C LYS A 141 5.82 1.00 3.94
N ALA A 142 5.18 0.30 4.86
CA ALA A 142 4.66 0.86 6.11
C ALA A 142 5.58 0.52 7.30
N GLY A 143 5.64 1.44 8.25
CA GLY A 143 6.31 1.28 9.54
C GLY A 143 5.43 0.51 10.53
N PRO A 144 5.78 0.53 11.83
CA PRO A 144 4.94 -0.04 12.87
C PRO A 144 3.56 0.62 12.93
N SER A 145 2.49 -0.16 13.08
CA SER A 145 1.11 0.36 13.07
C SER A 145 0.25 -0.29 14.15
N PRO A 146 0.19 0.29 15.36
CA PRO A 146 -0.67 -0.24 16.42
C PRO A 146 -2.17 -0.14 16.17
N GLY A 147 -2.60 0.72 15.24
CA GLY A 147 -4.02 0.92 14.94
C GLY A 147 -4.53 0.08 13.76
N ALA A 148 -5.54 0.59 13.06
CA ALA A 148 -6.13 -0.08 11.91
C ALA A 148 -5.27 0.14 10.66
N GLY A 149 -5.07 -0.91 9.86
CA GLY A 149 -4.32 -0.88 8.61
C GLY A 149 -4.98 -0.04 7.51
N ASN A 150 -4.38 -0.08 6.32
CA ASN A 150 -4.89 0.63 5.15
C ASN A 150 -6.16 -0.06 4.61
N SER A 151 -7.02 0.73 3.96
CA SER A 151 -8.24 0.24 3.27
C SER A 151 -8.15 0.49 1.77
N PHE A 152 -8.40 -0.53 0.97
CA PHE A 152 -8.38 -0.47 -0.49
C PHE A 152 -9.73 -0.92 -1.03
N THR A 153 -10.34 -0.12 -1.90
CA THR A 153 -11.64 -0.40 -2.50
C THR A 153 -11.61 -0.06 -3.97
N ASN A 154 -12.01 -1.00 -4.83
CA ASN A 154 -12.00 -0.85 -6.29
C ASN A 154 -10.60 -0.43 -6.78
N VAL A 155 -9.63 -1.32 -6.58
CA VAL A 155 -8.25 -1.09 -7.02
C VAL A 155 -7.91 -2.08 -8.11
N ALA A 156 -7.56 -1.61 -9.31
CA ALA A 156 -7.25 -2.55 -10.39
C ALA A 156 -5.87 -3.21 -10.15
N VAL A 157 -4.84 -2.43 -9.86
CA VAL A 157 -3.49 -2.96 -9.60
C VAL A 157 -2.89 -2.32 -8.37
N LEU A 158 -2.43 -3.15 -7.43
CA LEU A 158 -1.67 -2.75 -6.25
C LEU A 158 -0.35 -3.54 -6.20
N GLY A 159 0.77 -2.81 -6.16
CA GLY A 159 2.08 -3.38 -5.93
C GLY A 159 2.22 -4.06 -4.56
N GLY A 160 3.36 -4.71 -4.34
CA GLY A 160 3.61 -5.43 -3.09
C GLY A 160 3.60 -4.54 -1.85
N ILE A 161 3.23 -5.13 -0.71
CA ILE A 161 3.16 -4.46 0.58
C ILE A 161 4.26 -5.00 1.49
N LYS A 162 5.01 -4.10 2.12
CA LYS A 162 5.95 -4.41 3.19
C LYS A 162 5.53 -3.66 4.44
N ALA A 163 4.89 -4.34 5.38
CA ALA A 163 4.42 -3.77 6.63
C ALA A 163 5.40 -4.06 7.78
N GLY A 164 5.53 -3.11 8.71
CA GLY A 164 6.20 -3.32 9.99
C GLY A 164 5.33 -4.13 10.97
N PRO A 165 5.73 -4.19 12.26
CA PRO A 165 4.92 -4.80 13.31
C PRO A 165 3.57 -4.11 13.48
N SER A 166 2.50 -4.87 13.66
CA SER A 166 1.13 -4.35 13.71
C SER A 166 0.27 -5.10 14.74
N PRO A 167 0.21 -4.65 16.00
CA PRO A 167 -0.64 -5.26 17.02
C PRO A 167 -2.14 -4.92 16.87
N GLY A 168 -2.51 -4.01 15.96
CA GLY A 168 -3.90 -3.67 15.67
C GLY A 168 -4.53 -4.54 14.58
N THR A 169 -5.47 -3.96 13.83
CA THR A 169 -6.15 -4.62 12.72
C THR A 169 -5.34 -4.46 11.43
N GLY A 170 -5.18 -5.54 10.67
CA GLY A 170 -4.50 -5.55 9.37
C GLY A 170 -5.19 -4.72 8.29
N ASN A 171 -4.64 -4.77 7.09
CA ASN A 171 -5.19 -4.05 5.94
C ASN A 171 -6.49 -4.72 5.45
N SER A 172 -7.37 -3.94 4.83
CA SER A 172 -8.60 -4.42 4.21
C SER A 172 -8.61 -4.15 2.72
N PHE A 173 -8.91 -5.17 1.91
CA PHE A 173 -8.93 -5.13 0.45
C PHE A 173 -10.30 -5.59 -0.04
N THR A 174 -10.96 -4.74 -0.83
CA THR A 174 -12.28 -5.03 -1.41
C THR A 174 -12.26 -4.71 -2.90
N ASN A 175 -12.68 -5.65 -3.74
CA ASN A 175 -12.70 -5.48 -5.20
C ASN A 175 -11.31 -5.07 -5.73
N VAL A 176 -10.34 -5.98 -5.58
CA VAL A 176 -8.98 -5.76 -6.06
C VAL A 176 -8.66 -6.77 -7.16
N ALA A 177 -8.36 -6.32 -8.37
CA ALA A 177 -8.04 -7.26 -9.44
C ALA A 177 -6.66 -7.90 -9.22
N VAL A 178 -5.61 -7.10 -9.07
CA VAL A 178 -4.25 -7.61 -8.84
C VAL A 178 -3.61 -6.99 -7.61
N LEU A 179 -3.19 -7.85 -6.69
CA LEU A 179 -2.42 -7.48 -5.50
C LEU A 179 -1.09 -8.24 -5.48
N GLY A 180 0.01 -7.49 -5.48
CA GLY A 180 1.35 -8.04 -5.26
C GLY A 180 1.51 -8.71 -3.90
N GLY A 181 2.63 -9.40 -3.70
CA GLY A 181 2.89 -10.12 -2.45
C GLY A 181 2.96 -9.21 -1.22
N ILE A 182 2.59 -9.76 -0.07
CA ILE A 182 2.59 -9.07 1.21
C ILE A 182 3.69 -9.65 2.08
N LYS A 183 4.52 -8.77 2.66
CA LYS A 183 5.48 -9.11 3.71
C LYS A 183 5.13 -8.34 4.97
N ALA A 184 4.59 -9.03 5.98
CA ALA A 184 4.24 -8.42 7.25
C ALA A 184 5.26 -8.75 8.35
N GLY A 185 5.40 -7.82 9.30
CA GLY A 185 6.09 -8.07 10.57
C GLY A 185 5.24 -8.87 11.55
N PRO A 186 5.68 -9.01 12.82
CA PRO A 186 4.87 -9.59 13.89
C PRO A 186 3.51 -8.89 14.04
N SER A 187 2.44 -9.66 14.24
CA SER A 187 1.08 -9.12 14.36
C SER A 187 0.26 -9.84 15.44
N PRO A 188 0.30 -9.35 16.69
CA PRO A 188 -0.56 -9.87 17.76
C PRO A 188 -2.06 -9.64 17.58
N GLY A 189 -2.46 -8.80 16.62
CA GLY A 189 -3.84 -8.38 16.44
C GLY A 189 -4.62 -9.21 15.41
N THR A 190 -5.46 -8.55 14.64
CA THR A 190 -6.23 -9.21 13.57
C THR A 190 -5.49 -9.07 12.25
N GLY A 191 -5.35 -10.17 11.50
CA GLY A 191 -4.72 -10.20 10.19
C GLY A 191 -5.45 -9.37 9.13
N ASN A 192 -4.96 -9.47 7.89
CA ASN A 192 -5.55 -8.75 6.77
C ASN A 192 -6.88 -9.38 6.33
N LYS A 193 -7.77 -8.57 5.76
CA LYS A 193 -9.06 -8.99 5.20
C LYS A 193 -9.06 -8.77 3.69
N PHE A 194 -9.40 -9.81 2.94
CA PHE A 194 -9.51 -9.79 1.48
C PHE A 194 -10.91 -10.21 1.08
N THR A 195 -11.58 -9.37 0.28
CA THR A 195 -12.92 -9.62 -0.26
C THR A 195 -12.93 -9.32 -1.75
N ASN A 196 -13.37 -10.26 -2.58
CA ASN A 196 -13.42 -10.09 -4.04
C ASN A 196 -12.05 -9.69 -4.60
N VAL A 197 -11.08 -10.59 -4.48
CA VAL A 197 -9.73 -10.38 -5.02
C VAL A 197 -9.47 -11.40 -6.12
N GLU A 198 -9.15 -10.95 -7.33
CA GLU A 198 -8.90 -11.90 -8.43
C GLU A 198 -7.52 -12.56 -8.22
N THR A 199 -6.45 -11.78 -8.18
CA THR A 199 -5.10 -12.31 -7.98
C THR A 199 -4.40 -11.68 -6.78
N LEU A 200 -3.97 -12.53 -5.85
CA LEU A 200 -3.15 -12.17 -4.70
C LEU A 200 -1.82 -12.93 -4.75
N GLY A 201 -0.72 -12.18 -4.78
CA GLY A 201 0.62 -12.73 -4.58
C GLY A 201 0.78 -13.38 -3.20
N GLY A 202 1.91 -14.04 -2.98
CA GLY A 202 2.15 -14.74 -1.72
C GLY A 202 2.21 -13.81 -0.50
N ILE A 203 1.82 -14.34 0.66
CA ILE A 203 1.90 -13.68 1.96
C ILE A 203 3.06 -14.27 2.76
N LYS A 204 3.91 -13.42 3.32
CA LYS A 204 5.01 -13.81 4.20
C LYS A 204 4.98 -13.04 5.51
N ASP A 205 4.61 -13.71 6.58
CA ASP A 205 4.64 -13.15 7.92
C ASP A 205 5.98 -13.51 8.57
N SER A 206 6.74 -12.48 8.92
CA SER A 206 8.13 -12.63 9.35
C SER A 206 8.34 -12.73 10.85
N GLY A 207 7.27 -12.84 11.64
CA GLY A 207 7.35 -13.00 13.09
C GLY A 207 6.10 -13.61 13.71
N PRO A 208 6.05 -13.70 15.06
CA PRO A 208 4.92 -14.29 15.78
C PRO A 208 3.61 -13.55 15.53
N SER A 209 2.52 -14.31 15.42
CA SER A 209 1.18 -13.79 15.17
C SER A 209 0.15 -14.43 16.11
N PRO A 210 0.19 -14.14 17.42
CA PRO A 210 -0.68 -14.79 18.42
C PRO A 210 -2.16 -14.39 18.33
N GLY A 211 -2.54 -13.49 17.42
CA GLY A 211 -3.91 -13.02 17.26
C GLY A 211 -4.74 -13.84 16.27
N THR A 212 -5.58 -13.18 15.48
CA THR A 212 -6.37 -13.84 14.44
C THR A 212 -5.67 -13.71 13.10
N GLY A 213 -5.57 -14.81 12.34
CA GLY A 213 -4.97 -14.85 11.02
C GLY A 213 -5.74 -14.04 9.97
N ASN A 214 -5.26 -14.14 8.73
CA ASN A 214 -5.87 -13.43 7.60
C ASN A 214 -7.24 -14.05 7.24
N LYS A 215 -8.16 -13.22 6.75
CA LYS A 215 -9.48 -13.65 6.25
C LYS A 215 -9.58 -13.41 4.75
N PHE A 216 -9.92 -14.46 4.01
CA PHE A 216 -10.10 -14.44 2.56
C PHE A 216 -11.55 -14.79 2.23
N THR A 217 -12.17 -14.00 1.37
CA THR A 217 -13.55 -14.21 0.90
C THR A 217 -13.62 -13.88 -0.58
N ASN A 218 -14.05 -14.82 -1.41
CA ASN A 218 -14.09 -14.67 -2.87
C ASN A 218 -12.72 -14.27 -3.42
N VAL A 219 -11.74 -15.15 -3.30
CA VAL A 219 -10.39 -14.94 -3.85
C VAL A 219 -10.13 -15.96 -4.94
N GLU A 220 -9.86 -15.52 -6.17
CA GLU A 220 -9.69 -16.46 -7.27
C GLU A 220 -8.32 -17.15 -7.18
N ILE A 221 -7.23 -16.38 -7.03
CA ILE A 221 -5.86 -16.91 -6.97
C ILE A 221 -5.13 -16.34 -5.76
N LEU A 222 -4.58 -17.21 -4.92
CA LEU A 222 -3.68 -16.88 -3.82
C LEU A 222 -2.34 -17.62 -3.97
N GLY A 223 -1.24 -16.89 -4.16
CA GLY A 223 0.10 -17.43 -4.39
C GLY A 223 0.74 -18.20 -3.22
N GLY A 224 0.02 -18.37 -2.11
CA GLY A 224 0.44 -19.14 -0.94
C GLY A 224 0.81 -18.29 0.28
N ILE A 225 0.89 -18.92 1.44
CA ILE A 225 1.15 -18.27 2.73
C ILE A 225 2.36 -18.92 3.40
N LYS A 226 3.28 -18.10 3.89
CA LYS A 226 4.36 -18.50 4.80
C LYS A 226 4.22 -17.73 6.10
N ALA A 227 3.66 -18.36 7.13
CA ALA A 227 3.44 -17.75 8.42
C ALA A 227 4.57 -18.07 9.43
N GLY A 228 4.79 -17.17 10.39
CA GLY A 228 5.59 -17.43 11.57
C GLY A 228 4.82 -18.27 12.62
N PRO A 229 5.38 -18.47 13.83
CA PRO A 229 4.65 -19.12 14.92
C PRO A 229 3.36 -18.37 15.27
N SER A 230 2.25 -19.09 15.46
CA SER A 230 0.92 -18.52 15.63
C SER A 230 0.10 -19.28 16.68
N PRO A 231 0.22 -18.98 17.98
CA PRO A 231 -0.59 -19.62 19.02
C PRO A 231 -2.06 -19.18 19.02
N GLY A 232 -2.47 -18.27 18.13
CA GLY A 232 -3.82 -17.74 18.03
C GLY A 232 -4.74 -18.51 17.09
N THR A 233 -5.67 -17.79 16.45
CA THR A 233 -6.56 -18.38 15.43
C THR A 233 -5.89 -18.27 14.06
N GLY A 234 -5.86 -19.37 13.30
CA GLY A 234 -5.30 -19.44 11.96
C GLY A 234 -6.08 -18.63 10.92
N ASN A 235 -5.66 -18.74 9.67
CA ASN A 235 -6.31 -18.07 8.55
C ASN A 235 -7.70 -18.65 8.27
N SER A 236 -8.60 -17.84 7.71
CA SER A 236 -9.95 -18.27 7.31
C SER A 236 -10.15 -18.05 5.82
N PHE A 237 -10.56 -19.08 5.11
CA PHE A 237 -10.74 -19.08 3.66
C PHE A 237 -12.19 -19.42 3.31
N THR A 238 -12.84 -18.52 2.57
CA THR A 238 -14.19 -18.73 2.03
C THR A 238 -14.20 -18.43 0.54
N ASN A 239 -14.64 -19.38 -0.28
CA ASN A 239 -14.63 -19.24 -1.75
C ASN A 239 -13.27 -18.77 -2.30
N VAL A 240 -12.24 -19.57 -2.02
CA VAL A 240 -10.90 -19.43 -2.58
C VAL A 240 -10.71 -20.52 -3.63
N ALA A 241 -10.48 -20.13 -4.89
CA ALA A 241 -10.44 -21.09 -5.99
C ALA A 241 -9.07 -21.76 -6.16
N ILE A 242 -7.98 -21.01 -6.05
CA ILE A 242 -6.60 -21.53 -6.17
C ILE A 242 -5.75 -21.04 -5.00
N LEU A 243 -5.11 -21.98 -4.29
CA LEU A 243 -4.24 -21.71 -3.15
C LEU A 243 -2.86 -22.37 -3.33
N GLY A 244 -1.81 -21.57 -3.47
CA GLY A 244 -0.42 -22.00 -3.67
C GLY A 244 0.27 -22.66 -2.45
N GLY A 245 -0.52 -23.13 -1.48
CA GLY A 245 -0.07 -23.81 -0.27
C GLY A 245 0.15 -22.89 0.94
N ILE A 246 0.14 -23.50 2.13
CA ILE A 246 0.37 -22.83 3.42
C ILE A 246 1.53 -23.51 4.14
N LYS A 247 2.50 -22.71 4.57
CA LYS A 247 3.65 -23.13 5.38
C LYS A 247 3.64 -22.36 6.70
N ASP A 248 3.05 -22.96 7.72
CA ASP A 248 2.92 -22.35 9.03
C ASP A 248 4.07 -22.73 9.96
N GLY A 249 4.45 -21.81 10.86
CA GLY A 249 5.26 -22.14 12.03
C GLY A 249 4.43 -22.89 13.08
N PRO A 250 5.01 -23.19 14.26
CA PRO A 250 4.29 -23.81 15.36
C PRO A 250 3.00 -23.04 15.71
N SER A 251 1.87 -23.75 15.73
CA SER A 251 0.53 -23.17 15.89
C SER A 251 -0.32 -23.99 16.87
N PRO A 252 -0.10 -23.86 18.19
CA PRO A 252 -0.89 -24.59 19.20
C PRO A 252 -2.34 -24.10 19.34
N GLY A 253 -2.70 -23.00 18.67
CA GLY A 253 -4.06 -22.46 18.67
C GLY A 253 -4.98 -23.15 17.65
N THR A 254 -6.05 -22.46 17.27
CA THR A 254 -7.01 -23.00 16.29
C THR A 254 -6.40 -22.91 14.90
N GLY A 255 -6.28 -24.03 14.17
CA GLY A 255 -5.70 -24.06 12.83
C GLY A 255 -6.48 -23.27 11.76
N ASN A 256 -6.03 -23.37 10.50
CA ASN A 256 -6.68 -22.73 9.36
C ASN A 256 -8.09 -23.30 9.11
N LYS A 257 -9.05 -22.44 8.73
CA LYS A 257 -10.44 -22.81 8.45
C LYS A 257 -10.78 -22.62 6.98
N PHE A 258 -11.47 -23.58 6.38
CA PHE A 258 -11.85 -23.57 4.96
C PHE A 258 -13.36 -23.79 4.84
N ALA A 259 -14.05 -22.96 4.06
CA ALA A 259 -15.46 -23.08 3.73
C ALA A 259 -15.67 -22.79 2.24
N ASP A 260 -16.46 -23.60 1.54
CA ASP A 260 -16.85 -23.39 0.14
C ASP A 260 -15.67 -23.12 -0.82
N ASN A 261 -14.51 -23.73 -0.56
CA ASN A 261 -13.32 -23.59 -1.40
C ASN A 261 -13.23 -24.79 -2.36
N MET A 262 -12.78 -24.55 -3.60
CA MET A 262 -12.47 -25.65 -4.50
C MET A 262 -11.12 -26.26 -4.11
N HIS A 263 -11.12 -27.50 -3.60
CA HIS A 263 -9.91 -28.25 -3.37
C HIS A 263 -9.34 -28.75 -4.72
N GLN A 264 -8.11 -28.36 -5.04
CA GLN A 264 -7.25 -29.06 -6.01
C GLN A 264 -5.92 -29.39 -5.34
#